data_AF-A0A848Z7U1-F1
#
_entry.id   AF-A0A848Z7U1-F1
#
_cell.length_a   1.000
_cell.length_b   1.000
_cell.length_c   1.000
_cell.angle_alpha   90.00
_cell.angle_beta   90.00
_cell.angle_gamma   90.00
#
_symmetry.space_group_name_H-M   'P 1'
#
loop_
_entity.id
_entity.type
_entity.pdbx_description
1 polymer ?
#
loop_
_entity_poly.entity_id
_entity_poly.type
_entity_poly.pdbx_seq_one_letter_code
_entity_poly.pdbx_strand_id
1 'polypeptide(L)' 'MCWYRLLDYLAWHGIEARSVELAKRPKQAAAIVSEALGAGCDLVILGAYIHARAHDLLFGGMTEYVLSDAKLPALLVP' A
#
# COMPACT_ATOMS: atom_id res chain seq x y z
N MET A 1 -16.14 2.85 -10.50
CA MET A 1 -16.12 3.71 -11.71
C MET A 1 -15.14 4.89 -11.64
N CYS A 2 -14.66 5.34 -10.47
CA CYS A 2 -13.73 6.48 -10.37
C CYS A 2 -12.27 6.16 -10.78
N TRP A 3 -11.88 4.88 -10.82
CA TRP A 3 -10.49 4.45 -11.06
C TRP A 3 -10.01 4.67 -12.51
N TYR A 4 -10.91 4.67 -13.50
CA TYR A 4 -10.54 4.87 -14.91
C TYR A 4 -9.95 6.27 -15.14
N ARG A 5 -10.52 7.29 -14.47
CA ARG A 5 -10.02 8.68 -14.55
C ARG A 5 -8.62 8.85 -13.96
N LEU A 6 -8.26 8.06 -12.95
CA LEU A 6 -6.93 8.10 -12.35
C LEU A 6 -5.90 7.43 -13.27
N LEU A 7 -6.23 6.28 -13.85
CA LEU A 7 -5.35 5.60 -14.79
C LEU A 7 -5.12 6.44 -16.05
N ASP A 8 -6.18 7.06 -16.59
CA ASP A 8 -6.08 7.98 -17.72
C ASP A 8 -5.16 9.17 -17.41
N TYR A 9 -5.30 9.75 -16.21
CA TYR A 9 -4.47 10.88 -15.77
C TYR A 9 -2.99 10.47 -15.66
N LEU A 10 -2.69 9.32 -15.07
CA LEU A 10 -1.32 8.80 -14.98
C LEU A 10 -0.75 8.50 -16.37
N ALA A 11 -1.54 7.90 -17.26
CA ALA A 11 -1.14 7.61 -18.63
C ALA A 11 -0.85 8.89 -19.43
N TRP A 12 -1.63 9.97 -19.22
CA TRP A 12 -1.34 11.28 -19.81
C TRP A 12 0.01 11.85 -19.37
N HIS A 13 0.49 11.47 -18.19
CA HIS A 13 1.83 11.82 -17.69
C HIS A 13 2.90 10.79 -18.07
N GLY A 14 2.59 9.79 -18.89
CA GLY A 14 3.52 8.74 -19.32
C GLY A 14 3.82 7.70 -18.23
N ILE A 15 2.98 7.59 -17.21
CA ILE A 15 3.11 6.62 -16.13
C ILE A 15 2.26 5.39 -16.45
N GLU A 16 2.90 4.23 -16.58
CA GLU A 16 2.20 2.95 -16.70
C GLU A 16 1.65 2.53 -15.33
N ALA A 17 0.33 2.34 -15.24
CA ALA A 17 -0.35 2.05 -13.99
C ALA A 17 -1.44 0.99 -14.18
N ARG A 18 -1.66 0.20 -13.13
CA ARG A 18 -2.73 -0.81 -13.07
C ARG A 18 -3.50 -0.68 -11.75
N SER A 19 -4.82 -0.81 -11.83
CA SER A 19 -5.65 -0.97 -10.63
C SER A 19 -5.80 -2.45 -10.28
N VAL A 20 -5.60 -2.78 -9.01
CA VAL A 20 -5.85 -4.12 -8.46
C VAL A 20 -6.87 -3.97 -7.33
N GLU A 21 -7.95 -4.75 -7.39
CA GLU A 21 -8.94 -4.81 -6.33
C GLU A 21 -8.68 -6.04 -5.46
N LEU A 22 -8.40 -5.81 -4.18
CA LEU A 22 -8.16 -6.89 -3.22
C LEU A 22 -9.46 -7.24 -2.48
N ALA A 23 -9.75 -8.53 -2.38
CA ALA A 23 -10.87 -9.01 -1.58
C ALA A 23 -10.73 -8.58 -0.11
N LYS A 24 -11.83 -8.16 0.50
CA LYS A 24 -11.85 -7.68 1.88
C LYS A 24 -11.46 -8.84 2.83
N ARG A 25 -10.29 -8.73 3.47
CA ARG A 25 -9.77 -9.75 4.40
C ARG A 25 -9.50 -9.15 5.79
N PRO A 26 -9.55 -9.96 6.88
CA PRO A 26 -8.92 -9.57 8.13
C PRO A 26 -7.42 -9.31 7.88
N LYS A 27 -6.86 -8.26 8.50
CA LYS A 27 -5.47 -7.79 8.27
C LYS A 27 -5.19 -7.26 6.85
N GLN A 28 -5.94 -6.24 6.43
CA GLN A 28 -5.84 -5.61 5.10
C GLN A 28 -4.42 -5.19 4.71
N ALA A 29 -3.62 -4.70 5.67
CA ALA A 29 -2.24 -4.29 5.43
C ALA A 29 -1.34 -5.43 4.93
N ALA A 30 -1.46 -6.64 5.51
CA ALA A 30 -0.65 -7.78 5.11
C ALA A 30 -0.99 -8.26 3.68
N ALA A 31 -2.26 -8.14 3.28
CA ALA A 31 -2.69 -8.47 1.93
C ALA A 31 -2.10 -7.50 0.89
N ILE A 32 -2.03 -6.20 1.20
CA ILE A 32 -1.43 -5.19 0.31
C ILE A 32 0.06 -5.45 0.11
N VAL A 33 0.81 -5.72 1.19
CA VAL A 33 2.24 -6.00 1.11
C VAL A 33 2.52 -7.29 0.35
N SER A 34 1.73 -8.34 0.58
CA SER A 34 1.87 -9.60 -0.16
C SER A 34 1.60 -9.44 -1.65
N GLU A 35 0.59 -8.65 -2.02
CA GLU A 35 0.29 -8.37 -3.43
C GLU A 35 1.42 -7.57 -4.08
N ALA A 36 1.92 -6.54 -3.40
CA ALA A 36 3.03 -5.72 -3.89
C ALA A 36 4.31 -6.55 -4.12
N LEU A 37 4.62 -7.47 -3.20
CA LEU A 37 5.72 -8.42 -3.36
C LEU A 37 5.51 -9.35 -4.55
N GLY A 38 4.31 -9.92 -4.70
CA GLY A 38 3.96 -10.79 -5.83
C GLY A 38 4.00 -10.06 -7.17
N ALA A 39 3.70 -8.76 -7.17
CA ALA A 39 3.78 -7.88 -8.33
C ALA A 39 5.20 -7.38 -8.64
N GLY A 40 6.19 -7.71 -7.80
CA GLY A 40 7.57 -7.28 -7.98
C GLY A 40 7.78 -5.79 -7.74
N CYS A 41 6.99 -5.16 -6.86
CA CYS A 41 7.19 -3.76 -6.51
C CYS A 41 8.43 -3.56 -5.65
N ASP A 42 9.12 -2.44 -5.83
CA ASP A 42 10.29 -2.05 -5.02
C ASP A 42 9.96 -1.04 -3.91
N LEU A 43 8.74 -0.48 -3.92
CA LEU A 43 8.28 0.50 -2.94
C LEU A 43 6.76 0.41 -2.78
N VAL A 44 6.29 0.44 -1.53
CA VAL A 44 4.87 0.61 -1.21
C VAL A 44 4.64 1.99 -0.59
N ILE A 45 3.69 2.75 -1.16
CA ILE A 45 3.26 4.04 -0.63
C ILE A 45 1.87 3.87 -0.03
N LEU A 46 1.71 4.23 1.24
CA LEU A 46 0.44 4.18 1.94
C LEU A 46 0.04 5.60 2.36
N GLY A 47 -1.19 6.00 2.01
CA GLY A 47 -1.82 7.19 2.57
C GLY A 47 -2.20 6.92 4.02
N ALA A 48 -1.48 7.53 4.96
CA ALA A 48 -1.73 7.38 6.38
C ALA A 48 -2.68 8.49 6.84
N TYR A 49 -3.99 8.30 6.70
CA TYR A 49 -4.93 9.15 7.44
C TYR A 49 -4.84 8.73 8.92
N ILE A 50 -4.05 9.48 9.69
CA ILE A 50 -3.70 9.16 11.08
C ILE A 50 -4.95 9.37 11.96
N HIS A 51 -5.81 8.36 12.06
CA HIS A 51 -6.63 8.22 13.25
C HIS A 51 -5.71 7.76 14.39
N ALA A 52 -5.73 8.46 15.52
CA ALA A 52 -4.81 8.34 16.67
C ALA A 52 -4.51 6.91 17.20
N ARG A 53 -5.26 5.89 16.77
CA ARG A 53 -5.03 4.46 17.07
C ARG A 53 -3.99 3.78 16.17
N ALA A 54 -3.59 4.41 15.06
CA ALA A 54 -2.56 3.88 14.16
C ALA A 54 -1.14 4.03 14.72
N HIS A 55 -0.91 4.99 15.63
CA HIS A 55 0.41 5.19 16.25
C HIS A 55 0.88 3.97 17.05
N ASP A 56 0.00 3.32 17.81
CA ASP A 56 0.35 2.12 18.58
C ASP A 56 0.47 0.86 17.70
N LEU A 57 -0.27 0.79 16.59
CA LEU A 57 -0.16 -0.29 15.60
C LEU A 57 1.13 -0.17 14.77
N LEU A 58 1.65 1.05 14.60
CA LEU A 58 2.92 1.28 13.94
C LEU A 58 4.10 0.73 14.76
N PHE A 59 3.97 0.57 16.07
CA PHE A 59 5.00 -0.04 16.92
C PHE A 59 4.61 -1.43 17.47
N GLY A 60 3.43 -1.95 17.08
CA GLY A 60 2.94 -3.25 17.51
C GLY A 60 2.11 -3.91 16.41
N GLY A 61 2.78 -4.62 15.50
CA GLY A 61 2.17 -5.58 14.58
C GLY A 61 2.12 -5.21 13.10
N MET A 62 1.93 -3.94 12.69
CA MET A 62 1.87 -3.54 11.27
C MET A 62 3.26 -3.19 10.72
N THR A 63 3.94 -2.23 11.35
CA THR A 63 5.29 -1.83 10.92
C THR A 63 6.34 -2.78 11.45
N GLU A 64 6.07 -3.57 12.50
CA GLU A 64 7.02 -4.60 12.91
C GLU A 64 7.07 -5.73 11.88
N TYR A 65 5.96 -6.22 11.33
CA TYR A 65 6.00 -7.25 10.28
C TYR A 65 6.58 -6.73 8.95
N VAL A 66 6.31 -5.46 8.61
CA VAL A 66 7.01 -4.80 7.50
C VAL A 66 8.47 -4.62 7.88
N LEU A 67 8.87 -3.86 8.89
CA LEU A 67 10.28 -3.56 9.19
C LEU A 67 11.14 -4.76 9.63
N SER A 68 10.58 -5.82 10.23
CA SER A 68 11.36 -7.00 10.69
C SER A 68 11.60 -8.05 9.61
N ASP A 69 10.79 -8.08 8.54
CA ASP A 69 10.93 -9.01 7.40
C ASP A 69 10.74 -8.29 6.04
N ALA A 70 10.89 -6.96 5.98
CA ALA A 70 10.60 -6.14 4.80
C ALA A 70 11.58 -6.47 3.70
N LYS A 71 11.13 -7.34 2.80
CA LYS A 71 11.69 -7.44 1.45
C LYS A 71 11.31 -6.22 0.59
N LEU A 72 10.58 -5.25 1.14
CA LEU A 72 10.00 -4.13 0.38
C LEU A 72 9.88 -2.86 1.26
N PRO A 73 10.59 -1.76 0.94
CA PRO A 73 10.47 -0.47 1.60
C PRO A 73 9.03 0.07 1.62
N ALA A 74 8.65 0.73 2.72
CA ALA A 74 7.34 1.38 2.85
C ALA A 74 7.48 2.88 3.16
N LEU A 75 6.78 3.72 2.39
CA LEU A 75 6.67 5.16 2.61
C LEU A 75 5.25 5.51 3.08
N LEU A 76 5.15 6.16 4.23
CA LEU A 76 3.90 6.70 4.74
C LEU A 76 3.78 8.17 4.35
N VAL A 77 2.70 8.51 3.64
CA VAL A 77 2.40 9.89 3.23
C VAL A 77 1.21 10.38 4.06
N PRO A 78 1.35 11.49 4.82
CA PRO A 78 0.27 12.08 5.61
C PRO A 78 -0.82 12.73 4.75
#